data_AF-A0A9N8EB55-F1
#
_entry.id   AF-A0A9N8EB55-F1
#
_cell.length_a   1.000
_cell.length_b   1.000
_cell.length_c   1.000
_cell.angle_alpha   90.00
_cell.angle_beta   90.00
_cell.angle_gamma   90.00
#
_symmetry.space_group_name_H-M   'P 1'
#
loop_
_entity.id
_entity.type
_entity.pdbx_description
1 polymer ?
#
loop_
_entity_poly.entity_id
_entity_poly.type
_entity_poly.pdbx_seq_one_letter_code
_entity_poly.pdbx_strand_id
1 'polypeptide(L)'
;MNSTLEDGGAMDSLLEVPVEAHEQTWFTRIFYAGILFHTIPGVAMMLGGFAMLMICLFRARSLRPGQSFSSAYIPERNYGLVQCVASGLFVLIILATLRQITSPCFTGAGSASWLCWLNQPGHVAMYGSYASVCLVALLESTGRLSMDSWRIALVLCCLMNYLLMAGHSDMKPTLEDKLTHKIWGDIELYHAVILFYSVYNASSLPAYLGTWIMFLLKGCWIVLSGVQLQFHIMDMEVIRPVFVLLVLFFTGVTTVIGAFFGNIHYQSDLSLRNKSVDSMNNDAYQTRNTAGILAEGEDYKRLLQSSDDQNSLFENEQI
;
A
#
# COMPACT_ATOMS: atom_id res chain seq x y z
N MET A 1 -68.46 29.86 -13.71
CA MET A 1 -67.96 28.49 -13.92
C MET A 1 -66.95 28.22 -12.82
N ASN A 2 -67.42 27.59 -11.75
CA ASN A 2 -66.58 27.08 -10.66
C ASN A 2 -66.12 25.68 -11.07
N SER A 3 -64.81 25.44 -11.08
CA SER A 3 -64.24 24.09 -11.14
C SER A 3 -63.52 23.81 -9.83
N THR A 4 -64.26 23.15 -8.95
CA THR A 4 -63.79 22.35 -7.82
C THR A 4 -62.86 21.24 -8.32
N LEU A 5 -61.65 21.18 -7.79
CA LEU A 5 -60.79 20.00 -7.82
C LEU A 5 -60.85 19.37 -6.43
N GLU A 6 -61.70 18.35 -6.32
CA GLU A 6 -61.67 17.33 -5.26
C GLU A 6 -60.73 16.19 -5.67
N ASP A 7 -60.32 15.42 -4.65
CA ASP A 7 -59.77 14.06 -4.69
C ASP A 7 -58.29 13.84 -5.03
N GLY A 8 -57.49 13.92 -3.96
CA GLY A 8 -56.21 13.23 -3.82
C GLY A 8 -56.02 12.66 -2.40
N GLY A 9 -57.11 12.25 -1.74
CA GLY A 9 -57.10 11.66 -0.41
C GLY A 9 -56.99 10.14 -0.46
N ALA A 10 -55.78 9.59 -0.66
CA ALA A 10 -55.46 8.18 -0.37
C ALA A 10 -53.95 7.89 -0.55
N MET A 11 -53.08 8.42 0.31
CA MET A 11 -51.74 7.84 0.48
C MET A 11 -51.02 8.11 1.80
N ASP A 12 -51.74 8.47 2.87
CA ASP A 12 -51.15 8.71 4.21
C ASP A 12 -51.18 7.48 5.14
N SER A 13 -51.52 6.29 4.63
CA SER A 13 -51.32 5.02 5.37
C SER A 13 -49.92 4.43 5.14
N LEU A 14 -48.91 5.28 4.93
CA LEU A 14 -47.51 4.90 4.99
C LEU A 14 -47.18 4.51 6.44
N LEU A 15 -47.29 3.20 6.69
CA LEU A 15 -46.46 2.45 7.61
C LEU A 15 -45.99 3.27 8.81
N GLU A 16 -46.84 3.38 9.83
CA GLU A 16 -46.36 3.66 11.18
C GLU A 16 -45.39 2.52 11.55
N VAL A 17 -44.12 2.72 11.21
CA VAL A 17 -43.03 1.87 11.64
C VAL A 17 -43.04 1.97 13.17
N PRO A 18 -43.22 0.84 13.89
CA PRO A 18 -43.31 0.87 15.34
C PRO A 18 -42.09 1.60 15.91
N VAL A 19 -42.37 2.63 16.70
CA VAL A 19 -41.41 3.52 17.38
C VAL A 19 -40.47 2.74 18.32
N GLU A 20 -40.75 1.46 18.57
CA GLU A 20 -39.93 0.54 19.36
C GLU A 20 -38.58 0.16 18.72
N ALA A 21 -38.35 0.47 17.44
CA ALA A 21 -37.02 0.28 16.82
C ALA A 21 -35.97 1.32 17.27
N HIS A 22 -36.34 2.29 18.12
CA HIS A 22 -35.55 3.50 18.35
C HIS A 22 -34.80 3.57 19.70
N GLU A 23 -34.90 2.57 20.57
CA GLU A 23 -34.11 2.49 21.82
C GLU A 23 -32.89 1.57 21.70
N GLN A 24 -32.13 1.67 20.61
CA GLN A 24 -30.74 1.27 20.70
C GLN A 24 -30.01 2.29 21.57
N THR A 25 -29.56 1.85 22.74
CA THR A 25 -28.86 2.71 23.69
C THR A 25 -27.75 3.50 23.00
N TRP A 26 -27.62 4.78 23.33
CA TRP A 26 -26.55 5.67 22.87
C TRP A 26 -25.16 4.99 22.95
N PHE A 27 -24.96 4.12 23.95
CA PHE A 27 -23.79 3.28 24.14
C PHE A 27 -23.51 2.36 22.95
N THR A 28 -24.54 1.66 22.43
CA THR A 28 -24.38 0.78 21.27
C THR A 28 -23.96 1.58 20.04
N ARG A 29 -24.52 2.77 19.80
CA ARG A 29 -24.09 3.61 18.67
C ARG A 29 -22.64 4.08 18.83
N ILE A 30 -22.25 4.56 20.01
CA ILE A 30 -20.88 5.03 20.27
C ILE A 30 -19.86 3.89 20.13
N PHE A 31 -20.16 2.74 20.73
CA PHE A 31 -19.24 1.60 20.75
C PHE A 31 -19.07 1.00 19.35
N TYR A 32 -20.16 0.74 18.65
CA TYR A 32 -20.10 0.08 17.35
C TYR A 32 -19.71 1.03 16.23
N ALA A 33 -20.44 2.14 16.06
CA ALA A 33 -20.17 3.06 14.94
C ALA A 33 -18.85 3.80 15.11
N GLY A 34 -18.51 4.23 16.32
CA GLY A 34 -17.28 4.99 16.55
C GLY A 34 -16.06 4.13 16.79
N ILE A 35 -16.06 3.34 17.88
CA ILE A 35 -14.86 2.61 18.30
C ILE A 35 -14.54 1.50 17.31
N LEU A 36 -15.54 0.66 17.04
CA LEU A 36 -15.31 -0.58 16.34
C LEU A 36 -15.15 -0.39 14.83
N PHE A 37 -15.95 0.49 14.23
CA PHE A 37 -15.93 0.68 12.77
C PHE A 37 -14.91 1.70 12.30
N HIS A 38 -14.47 2.62 13.14
CA HIS A 38 -13.55 3.68 12.75
C HIS A 38 -12.27 3.65 13.60
N THR A 39 -12.38 3.75 14.93
CA THR A 39 -11.18 3.86 15.78
C THR A 39 -10.24 2.66 15.65
N ILE A 40 -10.74 1.43 15.73
CA ILE A 40 -9.89 0.23 15.65
C ILE A 40 -9.21 0.11 14.27
N PRO A 41 -9.92 0.20 13.13
CA PRO A 41 -9.28 0.22 11.81
C PRO A 41 -8.29 1.36 11.64
N GLY A 42 -8.63 2.56 12.11
CA GLY A 42 -7.75 3.73 12.06
C GLY A 42 -6.46 3.51 12.85
N VAL A 43 -6.55 3.00 14.08
CA VAL A 43 -5.39 2.63 14.91
C VAL A 43 -4.56 1.53 14.25
N ALA A 44 -5.19 0.50 13.69
CA ALA A 44 -4.46 -0.57 12.99
C ALA A 44 -3.65 -0.02 11.80
N MET A 45 -4.25 0.88 11.00
CA MET A 45 -3.55 1.55 9.90
C MET A 45 -2.43 2.46 10.40
N MET A 46 -2.63 3.20 11.50
CA MET A 46 -1.57 4.00 12.13
C MET A 46 -0.40 3.14 12.58
N LEU A 47 -0.66 2.06 13.33
CA LEU A 47 0.38 1.19 13.85
C LEU A 47 1.14 0.49 12.73
N GLY A 48 0.44 0.01 11.69
CA GLY A 48 1.07 -0.57 10.51
C GLY A 48 1.95 0.43 9.76
N GLY A 49 1.43 1.63 9.49
CA GLY A 49 2.18 2.71 8.85
C GLY A 49 3.41 3.12 9.66
N PHE A 50 3.27 3.26 10.99
CA PHE A 50 4.36 3.61 11.89
C PHE A 50 5.44 2.54 11.91
N ALA A 51 5.07 1.26 12.06
CA ALA A 51 6.01 0.15 12.09
C ALA A 51 6.83 0.09 10.80
N MET A 52 6.16 0.18 9.64
CA MET A 52 6.83 0.19 8.34
C MET A 52 7.72 1.42 8.16
N LEU A 53 7.26 2.61 8.58
CA LEU A 53 8.07 3.82 8.54
C LEU A 53 9.35 3.67 9.39
N MET A 54 9.26 3.13 10.60
CA MET A 54 10.41 2.91 11.46
C MET A 54 11.42 1.93 10.85
N ILE A 55 10.94 0.85 10.21
CA ILE A 55 11.79 -0.08 9.45
C ILE A 55 12.52 0.64 8.32
N CYS A 56 11.82 1.52 7.58
CA CYS A 56 12.41 2.30 6.49
C CYS A 56 13.51 3.24 7.00
N LEU A 57 13.26 3.96 8.09
CA LEU A 57 14.21 4.91 8.67
C LEU A 57 15.44 4.21 9.24
N PHE A 58 15.24 3.07 9.90
CA PHE A 58 16.35 2.26 10.40
C PHE A 58 17.27 1.79 9.25
N ARG A 59 16.67 1.38 8.12
CA ARG A 59 17.41 0.98 6.91
C ARG A 59 18.14 2.15 6.27
N ALA A 60 17.48 3.30 6.13
CA ALA A 60 18.10 4.51 5.60
C ALA A 60 19.34 4.90 6.42
N ARG A 61 19.28 4.78 7.75
CA ARG A 61 20.42 5.00 8.65
C ARG A 61 21.54 3.95 8.50
N SER A 62 21.20 2.75 8.07
CA SER A 62 22.14 1.62 7.91
C SER A 62 22.85 1.62 6.55
N LEU A 63 22.55 2.56 5.67
CA LEU A 63 23.23 2.70 4.38
C LEU A 63 24.69 3.08 4.58
N ARG A 64 25.58 2.41 3.86
CA ARG A 64 26.99 2.77 3.86
C ARG A 64 27.21 4.05 3.05
N PRO A 65 28.26 4.83 3.34
CA PRO A 65 28.65 5.96 2.49
C PRO A 65 28.79 5.53 1.03
N GLY A 66 28.20 6.31 0.11
CA GLY A 66 28.19 6.01 -1.33
C GLY A 66 27.08 5.06 -1.80
N GLN A 67 26.28 4.49 -0.90
CA GLN A 67 25.10 3.71 -1.28
C GLN A 67 23.88 4.62 -1.45
N SER A 68 23.28 4.58 -2.65
CA SER A 68 21.99 5.22 -2.92
C SER A 68 20.86 4.40 -2.29
N PHE A 69 19.73 5.02 -1.96
CA PHE A 69 18.56 4.29 -1.45
C PHE A 69 18.05 3.23 -2.45
N SER A 70 18.26 3.46 -3.75
CA SER A 70 18.07 2.45 -4.82
C SER A 70 18.93 1.21 -4.66
N SER A 71 20.19 1.34 -4.23
CA SER A 71 21.10 0.21 -4.04
C SER A 71 20.68 -0.71 -2.88
N ALA A 72 19.87 -0.18 -1.97
CA ALA A 72 19.26 -0.94 -0.88
C ALA A 72 17.89 -1.55 -1.24
N TYR A 73 17.49 -1.47 -2.51
CA TYR A 73 16.25 -1.96 -3.14
C TYR A 73 15.18 -2.47 -2.17
N ILE A 74 14.06 -1.76 -2.10
CA ILE A 74 13.06 -1.85 -1.03
C ILE A 74 11.84 -2.72 -1.39
N PRO A 75 12.07 -4.01 -1.68
CA PRO A 75 11.28 -5.03 -1.05
C PRO A 75 11.96 -5.36 0.28
N GLU A 76 11.16 -5.56 1.30
CA GLU A 76 11.66 -6.04 2.58
C GLU A 76 12.24 -7.46 2.38
N ARG A 77 13.57 -7.54 2.25
CA ARG A 77 14.30 -8.82 2.11
C ARG A 77 14.08 -9.78 3.29
N ASN A 78 13.72 -9.26 4.46
CA ASN A 78 13.31 -10.10 5.57
C ASN A 78 11.86 -10.53 5.36
N TYR A 79 11.68 -11.57 4.55
CA TYR A 79 10.38 -12.17 4.29
C TYR A 79 9.63 -12.55 5.57
N GLY A 80 10.34 -12.92 6.64
CA GLY A 80 9.74 -13.20 7.95
C GLY A 80 9.13 -11.96 8.61
N LEU A 81 9.77 -10.79 8.48
CA LEU A 81 9.24 -9.52 8.98
C LEU A 81 8.01 -9.09 8.19
N VAL A 82 8.06 -9.15 6.84
CA VAL A 82 6.89 -8.88 5.99
C VAL A 82 5.75 -9.79 6.36
N GLN A 83 6.04 -11.08 6.48
CA GLN A 83 5.03 -12.08 6.81
C GLN A 83 4.41 -11.81 8.18
N CYS A 84 5.21 -11.44 9.18
CA CYS A 84 4.71 -11.09 10.52
C CYS A 84 3.78 -9.87 10.47
N VAL A 85 4.25 -8.76 9.87
CA VAL A 85 3.47 -7.51 9.78
C VAL A 85 2.21 -7.71 8.94
N ALA A 86 2.33 -8.34 7.76
CA ALA A 86 1.22 -8.59 6.86
C ALA A 86 0.21 -9.58 7.47
N SER A 87 0.65 -10.61 8.20
CA SER A 87 -0.26 -11.54 8.90
C SER A 87 -1.01 -10.83 10.03
N GLY A 88 -0.31 -10.02 10.83
CA GLY A 88 -0.92 -9.22 11.89
C GLY A 88 -1.98 -8.27 11.35
N LEU A 89 -1.64 -7.51 10.30
CA LEU A 89 -2.58 -6.62 9.62
C LEU A 89 -3.74 -7.37 8.98
N PHE A 90 -3.47 -8.49 8.30
CA PHE A 90 -4.49 -9.33 7.68
C PHE A 90 -5.52 -9.82 8.69
N VAL A 91 -5.06 -10.36 9.83
CA VAL A 91 -5.95 -10.81 10.91
C VAL A 91 -6.77 -9.65 11.45
N LEU A 92 -6.15 -8.51 11.75
CA LEU A 92 -6.85 -7.34 12.28
C LEU A 92 -7.91 -6.82 11.29
N ILE A 93 -7.58 -6.75 10.00
CA ILE A 93 -8.49 -6.28 8.96
C ILE A 93 -9.61 -7.29 8.71
N ILE A 94 -9.33 -8.59 8.71
CA ILE A 94 -10.37 -9.62 8.61
C ILE A 94 -11.29 -9.56 9.81
N LEU A 95 -10.77 -9.42 11.03
CA LEU A 95 -11.60 -9.28 12.22
C LEU A 95 -12.50 -8.05 12.12
N ALA A 96 -11.95 -6.92 11.64
CA ALA A 96 -12.75 -5.72 11.36
C ALA A 96 -13.82 -5.98 10.28
N THR A 97 -13.48 -6.71 9.21
CA THR A 97 -14.40 -7.03 8.10
C THR A 97 -15.50 -8.00 8.51
N LEU A 98 -15.16 -9.12 9.16
CA LEU A 98 -16.10 -10.09 9.72
C LEU A 98 -17.03 -9.42 10.74
N ARG A 99 -16.52 -8.43 11.48
CA ARG A 99 -17.36 -7.67 12.38
C ARG A 99 -18.36 -6.78 11.66
N GLN A 100 -17.99 -6.16 10.54
CA GLN A 100 -18.95 -5.43 9.70
C GLN A 100 -20.04 -6.35 9.14
N ILE A 101 -19.70 -7.60 8.85
CA ILE A 101 -20.63 -8.63 8.38
C ILE A 101 -21.57 -9.10 9.51
N THR A 102 -21.08 -9.17 10.76
CA THR A 102 -21.80 -9.77 11.89
C THR A 102 -22.43 -8.77 12.86
N SER A 103 -22.24 -7.46 12.64
CA SER A 103 -22.75 -6.42 13.53
C SER A 103 -24.26 -6.22 13.37
N PRO A 104 -25.00 -5.89 14.45
CA PRO A 104 -26.40 -5.50 14.37
C PRO A 104 -26.61 -4.36 13.36
N CYS A 105 -27.69 -4.44 12.59
CA CYS A 105 -28.03 -3.43 11.59
C CYS A 105 -28.39 -2.10 12.29
N PHE A 106 -27.70 -0.99 11.97
CA PHE A 106 -27.92 0.31 12.63
C PHE A 106 -28.80 1.28 11.82
N THR A 107 -29.15 0.97 10.58
CA THR A 107 -29.97 1.86 9.72
C THR A 107 -30.80 1.08 8.68
N GLY A 108 -32.12 1.35 8.63
CA GLY A 108 -33.00 1.01 7.48
C GLY A 108 -34.11 -0.01 7.75
N ALA A 109 -35.18 0.06 6.95
CA ALA A 109 -36.39 -0.79 7.02
C ALA A 109 -36.15 -2.31 6.77
N GLY A 110 -34.89 -2.72 6.58
CA GLY A 110 -34.45 -4.12 6.42
C GLY A 110 -33.83 -4.74 7.67
N SER A 111 -33.98 -4.10 8.84
CA SER A 111 -33.41 -4.50 10.14
C SER A 111 -33.82 -5.90 10.62
N ALA A 112 -34.78 -6.56 9.96
CA ALA A 112 -35.28 -7.89 10.29
C ALA A 112 -34.87 -9.00 9.31
N SER A 113 -34.07 -8.73 8.27
CA SER A 113 -33.70 -9.78 7.30
C SER A 113 -32.46 -10.58 7.72
N TRP A 114 -32.54 -11.90 7.58
CA TRP A 114 -31.42 -12.85 7.72
C TRP A 114 -30.21 -12.48 6.83
N LEU A 115 -30.40 -11.64 5.80
CA LEU A 115 -29.38 -11.12 4.89
C LEU A 115 -28.70 -9.80 5.36
N CYS A 116 -28.86 -9.39 6.63
CA CYS A 116 -28.20 -8.20 7.24
C CYS A 116 -26.66 -8.14 7.12
N TRP A 117 -26.03 -9.19 6.60
CA TRP A 117 -24.59 -9.43 6.46
C TRP A 117 -23.95 -8.50 5.40
N LEU A 118 -24.76 -7.80 4.62
CA LEU A 118 -24.37 -6.82 3.60
C LEU A 118 -24.79 -5.38 3.94
N ASN A 119 -25.13 -5.07 5.20
CA ASN A 119 -25.71 -3.76 5.54
C ASN A 119 -24.72 -2.59 5.54
N GLN A 120 -23.41 -2.86 5.49
CA GLN A 120 -22.39 -1.84 5.24
C GLN A 120 -21.44 -2.30 4.13
N PRO A 121 -21.95 -2.48 2.90
CA PRO A 121 -21.16 -3.08 1.82
C PRO A 121 -19.96 -2.20 1.45
N GLY A 122 -20.05 -0.88 1.68
CA GLY A 122 -18.93 0.04 1.56
C GLY A 122 -17.78 -0.28 2.53
N HIS A 123 -18.04 -0.39 3.84
CA HIS A 123 -16.99 -0.71 4.80
C HIS A 123 -16.43 -2.12 4.59
N VAL A 124 -17.27 -3.09 4.27
CA VAL A 124 -16.83 -4.47 3.95
C VAL A 124 -15.93 -4.48 2.72
N ALA A 125 -16.31 -3.81 1.63
CA ALA A 125 -15.50 -3.73 0.42
C ALA A 125 -14.17 -3.01 0.67
N MET A 126 -14.20 -1.93 1.45
CA MET A 126 -13.01 -1.16 1.81
C MET A 126 -12.04 -1.96 2.69
N TYR A 127 -12.50 -2.62 3.75
CA TYR A 127 -11.61 -3.42 4.60
C TYR A 127 -11.16 -4.69 3.88
N GLY A 128 -12.05 -5.34 3.13
CA GLY A 128 -11.72 -6.49 2.31
C GLY A 128 -10.61 -6.19 1.30
N SER A 129 -10.60 -5.00 0.69
CA SER A 129 -9.55 -4.61 -0.25
C SER A 129 -8.18 -4.47 0.41
N TYR A 130 -8.09 -3.93 1.64
CA TYR A 130 -6.84 -3.95 2.41
C TYR A 130 -6.41 -5.35 2.83
N ALA A 131 -7.36 -6.25 3.15
CA ALA A 131 -7.04 -7.64 3.41
C ALA A 131 -6.44 -8.31 2.17
N SER A 132 -6.97 -8.03 0.97
CA SER A 132 -6.40 -8.49 -0.29
C SER A 132 -4.97 -7.98 -0.52
N VAL A 133 -4.68 -6.73 -0.19
CA VAL A 133 -3.30 -6.19 -0.24
C VAL A 133 -2.37 -6.96 0.70
N CYS A 134 -2.82 -7.26 1.93
CA CYS A 134 -2.02 -8.05 2.87
C CYS A 134 -1.77 -9.47 2.35
N LEU A 135 -2.77 -10.09 1.71
CA LEU A 135 -2.60 -11.40 1.08
C LEU A 135 -1.58 -11.36 -0.06
N VAL A 136 -1.61 -10.31 -0.90
CA VAL A 136 -0.61 -10.10 -1.95
C VAL A 136 0.79 -9.95 -1.34
N ALA A 137 0.93 -9.19 -0.25
CA ALA A 137 2.20 -9.06 0.47
C ALA A 137 2.70 -10.40 1.03
N LEU A 138 1.81 -11.24 1.56
CA LEU A 138 2.16 -12.59 2.02
C LEU A 138 2.62 -13.49 0.87
N LEU A 139 1.91 -13.48 -0.26
CA LEU A 139 2.30 -14.25 -1.45
C LEU A 139 3.63 -13.76 -2.03
N GLU A 140 3.85 -12.45 -2.10
CA GLU A 140 5.13 -11.87 -2.49
C GLU A 140 6.26 -12.30 -1.53
N SER A 141 6.00 -12.33 -0.22
CA SER A 141 7.01 -12.76 0.76
C SER A 141 7.41 -14.24 0.66
N THR A 142 6.59 -15.07 0.03
CA THR A 142 6.90 -16.49 -0.22
C THR A 142 7.49 -16.72 -1.61
N GLY A 143 7.79 -15.65 -2.36
CA GLY A 143 8.31 -15.71 -3.73
C GLY A 143 7.28 -16.17 -4.76
N ARG A 144 5.98 -16.18 -4.42
CA ARG A 144 4.91 -16.60 -5.33
C ARG A 144 4.44 -15.49 -6.28
N LEU A 145 4.79 -14.25 -5.98
CA LEU A 145 4.48 -13.08 -6.80
C LEU A 145 5.76 -12.28 -7.09
N SER A 146 5.73 -11.48 -8.15
CA SER A 146 6.81 -10.55 -8.48
C SER A 146 7.00 -9.52 -7.38
N MET A 147 8.21 -8.97 -7.28
CA MET A 147 8.49 -7.87 -6.35
C MET A 147 7.60 -6.67 -6.68
N ASP A 148 7.17 -5.96 -5.64
CA ASP A 148 6.29 -4.77 -5.71
C ASP A 148 4.82 -5.06 -6.09
N SER A 149 4.42 -6.32 -6.15
CA SER A 149 3.02 -6.70 -6.37
C SER A 149 2.10 -6.12 -5.29
N TRP A 150 2.54 -6.09 -4.02
CA TRP A 150 1.74 -5.50 -2.95
C TRP A 150 1.58 -3.99 -3.11
N ARG A 151 2.58 -3.28 -3.63
CA ARG A 151 2.50 -1.83 -3.89
C ARG A 151 1.50 -1.53 -4.99
N ILE A 152 1.52 -2.31 -6.08
CA ILE A 152 0.54 -2.20 -7.17
C ILE A 152 -0.86 -2.52 -6.66
N ALA A 153 -1.02 -3.60 -5.89
CA ALA A 153 -2.30 -3.94 -5.28
C ALA A 153 -2.81 -2.82 -4.36
N LEU A 154 -1.92 -2.17 -3.62
CA LEU A 154 -2.27 -1.05 -2.75
C LEU A 154 -2.67 0.20 -3.54
N VAL A 155 -2.03 0.51 -4.68
CA VAL A 155 -2.48 1.57 -5.59
C VAL A 155 -3.93 1.32 -6.03
N LEU A 156 -4.22 0.11 -6.51
CA LEU A 156 -5.56 -0.26 -6.96
C LEU A 156 -6.57 -0.21 -5.81
N CYS A 157 -6.19 -0.66 -4.62
CA CYS A 157 -6.98 -0.57 -3.41
C CYS A 157 -7.35 0.88 -3.07
N CYS A 158 -6.38 1.79 -3.04
CA CYS A 158 -6.61 3.21 -2.77
C CYS A 158 -7.48 3.87 -3.86
N LEU A 159 -7.25 3.61 -5.15
CA LEU A 159 -8.09 4.14 -6.22
C LEU A 159 -9.54 3.64 -6.11
N MET A 160 -9.73 2.36 -5.82
CA MET A 160 -11.06 1.79 -5.60
C MET A 160 -11.74 2.41 -4.38
N ASN A 161 -11.00 2.60 -3.27
CA ASN A 161 -11.53 3.21 -2.06
C ASN A 161 -11.88 4.69 -2.27
N TYR A 162 -11.14 5.44 -3.09
CA TYR A 162 -11.53 6.78 -3.51
C TYR A 162 -12.89 6.78 -4.21
N LEU A 163 -13.07 5.93 -5.23
CA LEU A 163 -14.34 5.81 -5.97
C LEU A 163 -15.49 5.37 -5.04
N LEU A 164 -15.21 4.43 -4.16
CA LEU A 164 -16.16 3.92 -3.17
C LEU A 164 -16.58 5.03 -2.19
N MET A 165 -15.62 5.81 -1.67
CA MET A 165 -15.91 6.90 -0.73
C MET A 165 -16.59 8.08 -1.41
N ALA A 166 -16.29 8.36 -2.68
CA ALA A 166 -17.02 9.37 -3.45
C ALA A 166 -18.51 9.04 -3.49
N GLY A 167 -18.87 7.81 -3.89
CA GLY A 167 -20.26 7.36 -3.89
C GLY A 167 -20.87 7.22 -2.49
N HIS A 168 -20.08 6.75 -1.50
CA HIS A 168 -20.57 6.57 -0.13
C HIS A 168 -20.82 7.89 0.58
N SER A 169 -20.03 8.93 0.28
CA SER A 169 -20.16 10.24 0.90
C SER A 169 -21.52 10.87 0.63
N ASP A 170 -22.03 10.79 -0.60
CA ASP A 170 -23.31 11.39 -0.97
C ASP A 170 -24.52 10.74 -0.29
N MET A 171 -24.37 9.48 0.16
CA MET A 171 -25.40 8.72 0.88
C MET A 171 -25.54 9.12 2.34
N LYS A 172 -24.64 9.95 2.88
CA LYS A 172 -24.67 10.32 4.29
C LYS A 172 -25.77 11.33 4.60
N PRO A 173 -26.39 11.27 5.80
CA PRO A 173 -27.54 12.12 6.12
C PRO A 173 -27.14 13.56 6.41
N THR A 174 -26.00 13.80 7.07
CA THR A 174 -25.57 15.14 7.50
C THR A 174 -24.43 15.66 6.63
N LEU A 175 -24.33 16.98 6.47
CA LEU A 175 -23.29 17.59 5.65
C LEU A 175 -21.89 17.33 6.21
N GLU A 176 -21.76 17.27 7.53
CA GLU A 176 -20.54 16.96 8.27
C GLU A 176 -20.05 15.55 7.94
N ASP A 177 -20.97 14.58 7.92
CA ASP A 177 -20.66 13.19 7.62
C ASP A 177 -20.32 13.02 6.13
N LYS A 178 -21.04 13.70 5.24
CA LYS A 178 -20.70 13.79 3.81
C LYS A 178 -19.28 14.31 3.60
N LEU A 179 -18.94 15.43 4.24
CA LEU A 179 -17.63 16.06 4.11
C LEU A 179 -16.52 15.17 4.67
N THR A 180 -16.75 14.54 5.82
CA THR A 180 -15.80 13.61 6.45
C THR A 180 -15.42 12.46 5.51
N HIS A 181 -16.43 11.84 4.89
CA HIS A 181 -16.24 10.73 3.95
C HIS A 181 -15.63 11.20 2.62
N LYS A 182 -15.97 12.41 2.14
CA LYS A 182 -15.35 12.99 0.96
C LYS A 182 -13.86 13.23 1.16
N ILE A 183 -13.46 13.83 2.29
CA ILE A 183 -12.05 14.03 2.64
C ILE A 183 -11.32 12.69 2.76
N TRP A 184 -11.97 11.66 3.31
CA TRP A 184 -11.39 10.32 3.31
C TRP A 184 -11.11 9.83 1.88
N GLY A 185 -12.08 9.96 0.96
CA GLY A 185 -11.85 9.68 -0.45
C GLY A 185 -10.63 10.42 -1.02
N ASP A 186 -10.52 11.73 -0.77
CA ASP A 186 -9.39 12.53 -1.24
C ASP A 186 -8.04 12.02 -0.68
N ILE A 187 -7.99 11.62 0.60
CA ILE A 187 -6.80 11.00 1.20
C ILE A 187 -6.40 9.73 0.44
N GLU A 188 -7.35 8.87 0.08
CA GLU A 188 -7.09 7.66 -0.71
C GLU A 188 -6.51 7.98 -2.09
N LEU A 189 -7.06 9.01 -2.75
CA LEU A 189 -6.56 9.45 -4.06
C LEU A 189 -5.11 9.96 -3.96
N TYR A 190 -4.81 10.83 -2.99
CA TYR A 190 -3.44 11.30 -2.78
C TYR A 190 -2.48 10.17 -2.44
N HIS A 191 -2.93 9.20 -1.65
CA HIS A 191 -2.13 8.03 -1.31
C HIS A 191 -1.84 7.19 -2.55
N ALA A 192 -2.83 6.95 -3.41
CA ALA A 192 -2.65 6.24 -4.67
C ALA A 192 -1.63 6.95 -5.58
N VAL A 193 -1.69 8.28 -5.68
CA VAL A 193 -0.74 9.07 -6.49
C VAL A 193 0.69 8.94 -5.96
N ILE A 194 0.88 9.06 -4.63
CA ILE A 194 2.20 8.92 -4.01
C ILE A 194 2.75 7.50 -4.20
N LEU A 195 1.91 6.48 -4.01
CA LEU A 195 2.28 5.08 -4.24
C LEU A 195 2.64 4.82 -5.70
N PHE A 196 1.84 5.31 -6.64
CA PHE A 196 2.11 5.18 -8.07
C PHE A 196 3.46 5.82 -8.43
N TYR A 197 3.72 7.02 -7.90
CA TYR A 197 5.02 7.68 -8.05
C TYR A 197 6.15 6.88 -7.38
N SER A 198 5.92 6.26 -6.22
CA SER A 198 6.89 5.39 -5.54
C SER A 198 7.18 4.09 -6.30
N VAL A 199 6.21 3.53 -7.01
CA VAL A 199 6.39 2.37 -7.88
C VAL A 199 7.18 2.77 -9.13
N TYR A 200 6.79 3.87 -9.78
CA TYR A 200 7.47 4.39 -10.98
C TYR A 200 8.93 4.82 -10.67
N ASN A 201 9.14 5.46 -9.52
CA ASN A 201 10.46 5.87 -9.03
C ASN A 201 10.86 5.07 -7.78
N ALA A 202 11.11 3.77 -7.96
CA ALA A 202 11.48 2.86 -6.86
C ALA A 202 12.72 3.29 -6.05
N SER A 203 13.56 4.17 -6.60
CA SER A 203 14.75 4.73 -5.96
C SER A 203 14.47 5.94 -5.05
N SER A 204 13.26 6.50 -5.08
CA SER A 204 12.90 7.73 -4.37
C SER A 204 12.55 7.46 -2.91
N LEU A 205 13.49 7.75 -2.00
CA LEU A 205 13.25 7.70 -0.55
C LEU A 205 12.05 8.56 -0.12
N PRO A 206 11.91 9.82 -0.56
CA PRO A 206 10.76 10.64 -0.19
C PRO A 206 9.42 10.03 -0.61
N ALA A 207 9.34 9.44 -1.81
CA ALA A 207 8.12 8.77 -2.28
C ALA A 207 7.75 7.56 -1.43
N TYR A 208 8.76 6.78 -1.05
CA TYR A 208 8.57 5.60 -0.23
C TYR A 208 8.16 5.96 1.21
N LEU A 209 8.79 6.98 1.82
CA LEU A 209 8.37 7.50 3.13
C LEU A 209 6.97 8.10 3.07
N GLY A 210 6.66 8.83 1.98
CA GLY A 210 5.33 9.40 1.74
C GLY A 210 4.22 8.36 1.78
N THR A 211 4.46 7.15 1.24
CA THR A 211 3.50 6.04 1.29
C THR A 211 3.11 5.71 2.74
N TRP A 212 4.08 5.52 3.63
CA TRP A 212 3.81 5.15 5.02
C TRP A 212 3.22 6.30 5.84
N ILE A 213 3.59 7.52 5.50
CA ILE A 213 3.06 8.71 6.17
C ILE A 213 1.59 8.95 5.77
N MET A 214 1.20 8.62 4.54
CA MET A 214 -0.21 8.63 4.16
C MET A 214 -1.04 7.61 4.94
N PHE A 215 -0.49 6.45 5.30
CA PHE A 215 -1.18 5.52 6.22
C PHE A 215 -1.40 6.12 7.61
N LEU A 216 -0.43 6.89 8.13
CA LEU A 216 -0.57 7.59 9.41
C LEU A 216 -1.65 8.67 9.32
N LEU A 217 -1.58 9.53 8.31
CA LEU A 217 -2.59 10.58 8.06
C LEU A 217 -3.99 9.98 7.95
N LYS A 218 -4.12 8.93 7.13
CA LYS A 218 -5.36 8.20 6.95
C LYS A 218 -5.87 7.64 8.28
N GLY A 219 -5.02 6.95 9.03
CA GLY A 219 -5.41 6.35 10.30
C GLY A 219 -5.84 7.40 11.33
N CYS A 220 -5.15 8.53 11.42
CA CYS A 220 -5.56 9.67 12.24
C CYS A 220 -6.93 10.23 11.81
N TRP A 221 -7.15 10.38 10.49
CA TRP A 221 -8.43 10.86 9.97
C TRP A 221 -9.57 9.92 10.31
N ILE A 222 -9.39 8.61 10.15
CA ILE A 222 -10.41 7.61 10.48
C ILE A 222 -10.71 7.64 11.99
N VAL A 223 -9.69 7.71 12.85
CA VAL A 223 -9.90 7.82 14.31
C VAL A 223 -10.71 9.08 14.64
N LEU A 224 -10.33 10.24 14.08
CA LEU A 224 -11.05 11.49 14.28
C LEU A 224 -12.49 11.44 13.74
N SER A 225 -12.70 10.77 12.61
CA SER A 225 -14.04 10.52 12.05
C SER A 225 -14.88 9.68 12.99
N GLY A 226 -14.28 8.65 13.60
CA GLY A 226 -14.92 7.83 14.63
C GLY A 226 -15.33 8.64 15.85
N VAL A 227 -14.44 9.47 16.38
CA VAL A 227 -14.73 10.36 17.52
C VAL A 227 -15.80 11.38 17.15
N GLN A 228 -15.75 11.92 15.93
CA GLN A 228 -16.75 12.85 15.41
C GLN A 228 -18.14 12.23 15.35
N LEU A 229 -18.24 11.00 14.84
CA LEU A 229 -19.51 10.28 14.75
C LEU A 229 -20.06 9.89 16.13
N GLN A 230 -19.20 9.76 17.15
CA GLN A 230 -19.61 9.44 18.52
C GLN A 230 -20.17 10.65 19.26
N PHE A 231 -19.51 11.79 19.13
CA PHE A 231 -19.72 12.93 20.03
C PHE A 231 -20.22 14.18 19.31
N HIS A 232 -20.29 14.17 17.97
CA HIS A 232 -20.64 15.33 17.14
C HIS A 232 -19.86 16.59 17.54
N ILE A 233 -18.54 16.45 17.72
CA ILE A 233 -17.66 17.47 18.32
C ILE A 233 -17.08 18.49 17.32
N MET A 234 -17.21 18.25 16.01
CA MET A 234 -16.68 19.09 14.94
C MET A 234 -17.80 19.53 14.00
N ASP A 235 -18.01 20.83 13.90
CA ASP A 235 -18.90 21.41 12.89
C ASP A 235 -18.20 21.49 11.53
N MET A 236 -18.97 21.75 10.47
CA MET A 236 -18.46 21.92 9.10
C MET A 236 -17.28 22.90 8.99
N GLU A 237 -17.31 23.96 9.80
CA GLU A 237 -16.26 24.99 9.83
C GLU A 237 -14.93 24.48 10.42
N VAL A 238 -14.98 23.41 11.23
CA VAL A 238 -13.82 22.85 11.95
C VAL A 238 -13.17 21.70 11.18
N ILE A 239 -13.96 20.90 10.45
CA ILE A 239 -13.51 19.69 9.76
C ILE A 239 -12.38 19.99 8.75
N ARG A 240 -12.54 21.02 7.90
CA ARG A 240 -11.51 21.37 6.90
C ARG A 240 -10.22 21.91 7.55
N PRO A 241 -10.27 22.87 8.49
CA PRO A 241 -9.06 23.29 9.22
C PRO A 241 -8.32 22.13 9.89
N VAL A 242 -9.04 21.22 10.57
CA VAL A 242 -8.41 20.04 11.21
C VAL A 242 -7.70 19.17 10.17
N PHE A 243 -8.34 18.92 9.03
CA PHE A 243 -7.70 18.18 7.94
C PHE A 243 -6.44 18.88 7.43
N VAL A 244 -6.51 20.20 7.17
CA VAL A 244 -5.35 20.98 6.71
C VAL A 244 -4.21 20.93 7.74
N LEU A 245 -4.52 21.05 9.03
CA LEU A 245 -3.54 20.95 10.10
C LEU A 245 -2.88 19.57 10.17
N LEU A 246 -3.64 18.50 9.96
CA LEU A 246 -3.08 17.15 9.87
C LEU A 246 -2.14 17.01 8.67
N VAL A 247 -2.56 17.49 7.49
CA VAL A 247 -1.72 17.48 6.29
C VAL A 247 -0.43 18.25 6.56
N LEU A 248 -0.52 19.47 7.09
CA LEU A 248 0.65 20.28 7.43
C LEU A 248 1.57 19.60 8.45
N PHE A 249 1.00 18.96 9.47
CA PHE A 249 1.78 18.20 10.45
C PHE A 249 2.55 17.06 9.78
N PHE A 250 1.87 16.23 8.98
CA PHE A 250 2.52 15.11 8.32
C PHE A 250 3.50 15.54 7.23
N THR A 251 3.19 16.58 6.45
CA THR A 251 4.13 17.18 5.49
C THR A 251 5.33 17.82 6.19
N GLY A 252 5.14 18.44 7.36
CA GLY A 252 6.23 18.94 8.18
C GLY A 252 7.15 17.81 8.65
N VAL A 253 6.56 16.73 9.18
CA VAL A 253 7.29 15.54 9.62
C VAL A 253 8.02 14.87 8.44
N THR A 254 7.39 14.69 7.28
CA THR A 254 8.03 14.11 6.09
C THR A 254 9.22 14.97 5.63
N THR A 255 9.06 16.29 5.65
CA THR A 255 10.10 17.23 5.22
C THR A 255 11.28 17.21 6.17
N VAL A 256 11.04 17.20 7.48
CA VAL A 256 12.10 17.07 8.50
C VAL A 256 12.84 15.75 8.32
N ILE A 257 12.12 14.64 8.26
CA ILE A 257 12.72 13.32 8.01
C ILE A 257 13.52 13.32 6.69
N GLY A 258 12.94 13.85 5.61
CA GLY A 258 13.60 13.96 4.31
C GLY A 258 14.84 14.84 4.34
N ALA A 259 14.85 15.93 5.10
CA ALA A 259 16.02 16.80 5.22
C ALA A 259 17.16 16.14 6.03
N PHE A 260 16.83 15.45 7.12
CA PHE A 260 17.82 14.80 7.99
C PHE A 260 18.34 13.46 7.43
N PHE A 261 17.49 12.70 6.73
CA PHE A 261 17.84 11.38 6.19
C PHE A 261 18.05 11.37 4.66
N GLY A 262 17.57 12.38 3.94
CA GLY A 262 17.73 12.49 2.47
C GLY A 262 19.03 13.20 2.05
N ASN A 263 19.76 13.81 2.98
CA ASN A 263 21.10 14.37 2.72
C ASN A 263 22.21 13.30 2.68
N ILE A 264 21.85 12.01 2.65
CA ILE A 264 22.74 10.94 2.23
C ILE A 264 23.11 11.24 0.78
N HIS A 265 24.35 11.70 0.57
CA HIS A 265 24.85 12.07 -0.75
C HIS A 265 24.47 11.01 -1.78
N TYR A 266 23.55 11.36 -2.68
CA TYR A 266 23.39 10.69 -3.95
C TYR A 266 24.65 10.99 -4.75
N GLN A 267 25.72 10.24 -4.48
CA GLN A 267 26.81 10.11 -5.43
C GLN A 267 26.16 9.50 -6.66
N SER A 268 25.92 10.32 -7.68
CA SER A 268 25.15 9.89 -8.85
C SER A 268 25.80 8.63 -9.41
N ASP A 269 25.02 7.55 -9.45
CA ASP A 269 25.38 6.27 -10.06
C ASP A 269 25.82 6.45 -11.52
N LEU A 270 25.66 7.63 -12.14
CA LEU A 270 26.29 8.01 -13.41
C LEU A 270 27.82 7.88 -13.37
N SER A 271 28.47 8.20 -12.25
CA SER A 271 29.93 8.05 -12.11
C SER A 271 30.36 6.60 -11.90
N LEU A 272 29.53 5.78 -11.26
CA LEU A 272 29.79 4.35 -11.02
C LEU A 272 29.40 3.48 -12.22
N ARG A 273 28.33 3.83 -12.94
CA ARG A 273 27.90 3.18 -14.18
C ARG A 273 28.88 3.44 -15.33
N ASN A 274 29.44 4.65 -15.41
CA ASN A 274 30.54 4.92 -16.35
C ASN A 274 31.79 4.09 -15.98
N LYS A 275 32.14 4.00 -14.69
CA LYS A 275 33.25 3.14 -14.24
C LYS A 275 33.00 1.64 -14.48
N SER A 276 31.77 1.14 -14.34
CA SER A 276 31.47 -0.28 -14.56
C SER A 276 31.41 -0.62 -16.05
N VAL A 277 30.96 0.31 -16.90
CA VAL A 277 31.01 0.14 -18.37
C VAL A 277 32.46 0.18 -18.85
N ASP A 278 33.29 1.07 -18.30
CA ASP A 278 34.71 1.13 -18.61
C ASP A 278 35.48 -0.11 -18.10
N SER A 279 35.12 -0.64 -16.92
CA SER A 279 35.74 -1.86 -16.39
C SER A 279 35.28 -3.12 -17.15
N MET A 280 33.99 -3.24 -17.48
CA MET A 280 33.48 -4.36 -18.29
C MET A 280 34.06 -4.35 -19.71
N ASN A 281 34.29 -3.18 -20.31
CA ASN A 281 34.96 -3.09 -21.60
C ASN A 281 36.44 -3.50 -21.51
N ASN A 282 37.15 -3.14 -20.44
CA ASN A 282 38.54 -3.57 -20.23
C ASN A 282 38.67 -5.07 -19.94
N ASP A 283 37.79 -5.64 -19.11
CA ASP A 283 37.79 -7.06 -18.79
C ASP A 283 37.37 -7.91 -20.01
N ALA A 284 36.40 -7.47 -20.81
CA ALA A 284 36.03 -8.14 -22.05
C ALA A 284 37.18 -8.10 -23.09
N TYR A 285 37.98 -7.02 -23.11
CA TYR A 285 39.16 -6.93 -23.97
C TYR A 285 40.31 -7.83 -23.49
N GLN A 286 40.56 -7.90 -22.18
CA GLN A 286 41.57 -8.81 -21.61
C GLN A 286 41.17 -10.28 -21.74
N THR A 287 39.89 -10.61 -21.54
CA THR A 287 39.41 -12.00 -21.65
C THR A 287 39.47 -12.50 -23.10
N ARG A 288 39.22 -11.63 -24.10
CA ARG A 288 39.43 -11.96 -25.52
C ARG A 288 40.89 -12.16 -25.88
N ASN A 289 41.80 -11.32 -25.37
CA ASN A 289 43.24 -11.50 -25.62
C ASN A 289 43.77 -12.79 -24.96
N THR A 290 43.30 -13.13 -23.76
CA THR A 290 43.78 -14.33 -23.06
C THR A 290 43.22 -15.62 -23.69
N ALA A 291 41.96 -15.62 -24.13
CA ALA A 291 41.37 -16.74 -24.84
C ALA A 291 41.96 -16.94 -26.25
N GLY A 292 42.32 -15.86 -26.95
CA GLY A 292 43.03 -15.94 -28.23
C GLY A 292 44.44 -16.52 -28.10
N ILE A 293 45.20 -16.09 -27.09
CA ILE A 293 46.56 -16.58 -26.83
C ILE A 293 46.55 -18.06 -26.38
N LEU A 294 45.54 -18.49 -25.62
CA LEU A 294 45.41 -19.90 -25.21
C LEU A 294 44.94 -20.81 -26.36
N ALA A 295 44.08 -20.32 -27.26
CA ALA A 295 43.64 -21.08 -28.43
C ALA A 295 44.78 -21.27 -29.46
N GLU A 296 45.61 -20.25 -29.70
CA GLU A 296 46.80 -20.39 -30.56
C GLU A 296 47.87 -21.31 -29.94
N GLY A 297 47.98 -21.35 -28.60
CA GLY A 297 48.91 -22.22 -27.90
C GLY A 297 48.54 -23.71 -27.92
N GLU A 298 47.23 -24.05 -27.90
CA GLU A 298 46.78 -25.44 -27.98
C GLU A 298 46.84 -26.01 -29.40
N ASP A 299 46.54 -25.21 -30.43
CA ASP A 299 46.67 -25.65 -31.82
C ASP A 299 48.14 -25.89 -32.21
N TYR A 300 49.08 -25.08 -31.70
CA TYR A 300 50.51 -25.32 -31.92
C TYR A 300 51.02 -26.61 -31.25
N LYS A 301 50.51 -26.96 -30.06
CA LYS A 301 50.83 -28.22 -29.39
C LYS A 301 50.27 -29.45 -30.10
N ARG A 302 49.05 -29.35 -30.67
CA ARG A 302 48.46 -30.45 -31.46
C ARG A 302 49.22 -30.68 -32.76
N LEU A 303 49.68 -29.63 -33.42
CA LEU A 303 50.49 -29.74 -34.64
C LEU A 303 51.84 -30.42 -34.36
N LEU A 304 52.49 -30.10 -33.23
CA LEU A 304 53.75 -30.75 -32.84
C LEU A 304 53.56 -32.24 -32.48
N GLN A 305 52.49 -32.60 -31.77
CA GLN A 305 52.21 -34.00 -31.45
C GLN A 305 51.88 -34.85 -32.69
N SER A 306 51.23 -34.27 -33.71
CA SER A 306 50.95 -35.00 -34.96
C SER A 306 52.20 -35.28 -35.80
N SER A 307 53.27 -34.49 -35.62
CA SER A 307 54.54 -34.68 -36.31
C SER A 307 55.38 -35.80 -35.69
N ASP A 308 55.31 -36.00 -34.37
CA ASP A 308 56.07 -37.05 -33.69
C ASP A 308 55.45 -38.45 -33.93
N ASP A 309 54.12 -38.52 -34.01
CA ASP A 309 53.41 -39.78 -34.31
C ASP A 309 53.68 -40.27 -35.75
N GLN A 310 53.87 -39.36 -36.72
CA GLN A 310 54.21 -39.75 -38.09
C GLN A 310 55.62 -40.33 -38.24
N ASN A 311 56.58 -39.89 -37.41
CA ASN A 311 57.94 -40.46 -37.44
C ASN A 311 58.02 -41.85 -36.80
N SER A 312 57.13 -42.16 -35.85
CA SER A 312 57.11 -43.48 -35.18
C SER A 312 56.56 -44.62 -36.05
N LEU A 313 55.81 -44.30 -37.11
CA LEU A 313 55.24 -45.29 -38.04
C LEU A 313 56.24 -45.74 -39.13
N PHE A 314 57.32 -45.00 -39.37
CA PHE A 314 58.33 -45.37 -40.37
C PHE A 314 59.49 -46.23 -39.84
N GLU A 315 59.63 -46.39 -38.51
CA GLU A 315 60.70 -47.23 -37.92
C GLU A 315 60.33 -48.72 -37.78
N ASN A 316 59.08 -49.13 -38.05
CA ASN A 316 58.63 -50.52 -37.88
C ASN A 316 58.49 -51.34 -39.19
N GLU A 317 58.92 -50.84 -40.34
CA GLU A 317 58.86 -51.55 -41.63
C GLU A 317 60.22 -52.06 -42.16
N GLN A 318 61.25 -52.14 -41.33
CA GLN A 318 62.55 -52.74 -41.70
C GLN A 318 63.01 -53.84 -40.73
N ILE A 319 62.28 -54.96 -40.66
CA ILE A 319 62.82 -56.29 -40.28
C ILE A 319 62.14 -57.36 -41.11
#